data_AF-A0A486XDW3-F1
#
_entry.id   AF-A0A486XDW3-F1
#
_cell.length_a   1.000
_cell.length_b   1.000
_cell.length_c   1.000
_cell.angle_alpha   90.00
_cell.angle_beta   90.00
_cell.angle_gamma   90.00
#
_symmetry.space_group_name_H-M   'P 1'
#
loop_
_entity.id
_entity.type
_entity.pdbx_description
1 polymer ?
#
loop_
_entity_poly.entity_id
_entity_poly.type
_entity_poly.pdbx_seq_one_letter_code
_entity_poly.pdbx_strand_id
1 'polypeptide(L)'
;MLQAGSILCYDKLVAGGKDPAYAGKLVQYGWETITEALKQGGITLMMDRLSNSAKLRAFELAEEIKQELDFLFKKHMDDIISGEFSRVMMEDWANGDANLLKWREETGKTGFETHQKQTESKSASKNILIMAC
;
A
#
# COMPACT_ATOMS: atom_id res chain seq x y z
N MET A 1 5.92 0.46 0.79
CA MET A 1 4.68 1.22 1.08
C MET A 1 3.39 0.42 0.99
N LEU A 2 3.39 -0.87 0.60
CA LEU A 2 2.16 -1.66 0.42
C LEU A 2 1.25 -1.71 1.66
N GLN A 3 1.80 -1.84 2.87
CA GLN A 3 1.00 -1.86 4.10
C GLN A 3 0.22 -0.56 4.31
N ALA A 4 0.89 0.60 4.22
CA ALA A 4 0.25 1.91 4.35
C ALA A 4 -0.80 2.12 3.24
N GLY A 5 -0.46 1.78 1.99
CA GLY A 5 -1.39 1.85 0.86
C GLY A 5 -2.63 0.99 1.07
N SER A 6 -2.47 -0.25 1.56
CA SER A 6 -3.59 -1.15 1.80
C SER A 6 -4.54 -0.64 2.87
N ILE A 7 -4.01 -0.20 4.02
CA ILE A 7 -4.83 0.33 5.13
C ILE A 7 -5.60 1.57 4.66
N LEU A 8 -4.90 2.55 4.06
CA LEU A 8 -5.52 3.79 3.60
C LEU A 8 -6.56 3.57 2.50
N CYS A 9 -6.27 2.72 1.50
CA CYS A 9 -7.22 2.42 0.43
C CYS A 9 -8.46 1.72 0.97
N TYR A 10 -8.28 0.74 1.86
CA TYR A 10 -9.38 0.03 2.49
C TYR A 10 -10.27 0.97 3.31
N ASP A 11 -9.68 1.74 4.23
CA ASP A 11 -10.40 2.67 5.08
C ASP A 11 -11.16 3.71 4.25
N LYS A 12 -10.53 4.22 3.18
CA LYS A 12 -11.17 5.17 2.26
C LYS A 12 -12.36 4.57 1.52
N LEU A 13 -12.26 3.31 1.08
CA LEU A 13 -13.36 2.61 0.40
C LEU A 13 -14.53 2.37 1.34
N VAL A 14 -14.28 1.89 2.55
CA VAL A 14 -15.32 1.63 3.57
C VAL A 14 -15.99 2.93 4.01
N ALA A 15 -15.21 3.99 4.27
CA ALA A 15 -15.75 5.32 4.57
C ALA A 15 -16.57 5.90 3.40
N GLY A 16 -16.25 5.51 2.16
CA GLY A 16 -17.03 5.81 0.96
C GLY A 16 -18.26 4.93 0.74
N GLY A 17 -18.65 4.11 1.73
CA GLY A 17 -19.84 3.26 1.71
C GLY A 17 -19.68 1.96 0.92
N LYS A 18 -18.45 1.51 0.62
CA LYS A 18 -18.22 0.19 0.02
C LYS A 18 -18.32 -0.89 1.09
N ASP A 19 -18.86 -2.04 0.68
CA ASP A 19 -18.89 -3.24 1.51
C ASP A 19 -17.46 -3.61 1.96
N PRO A 20 -17.21 -3.80 3.27
CA PRO A 20 -15.89 -4.14 3.79
C PRO A 20 -15.26 -5.38 3.15
N ALA A 21 -16.05 -6.42 2.90
CA ALA A 21 -15.53 -7.64 2.29
C ALA A 21 -15.12 -7.42 0.83
N TYR A 22 -15.91 -6.64 0.08
CA TYR A 22 -15.53 -6.19 -1.26
C TYR A 22 -14.27 -5.31 -1.25
N ALA A 23 -14.17 -4.33 -0.34
CA ALA A 23 -13.02 -3.44 -0.23
C ALA A 23 -11.74 -4.20 0.10
N GLY A 24 -11.80 -5.13 1.06
CA GLY A 24 -10.69 -6.00 1.43
C GLY A 24 -10.22 -6.86 0.27
N LYS A 25 -11.14 -7.55 -0.42
CA LYS A 25 -10.83 -8.34 -1.63
C LYS A 25 -10.21 -7.49 -2.74
N LEU A 26 -10.74 -6.29 -2.98
CA LEU A 26 -10.24 -5.39 -4.02
C LEU A 26 -8.78 -5.01 -3.77
N VAL A 27 -8.45 -4.62 -2.54
CA VAL A 27 -7.09 -4.20 -2.16
C VAL A 27 -6.15 -5.41 -2.14
N GLN A 28 -6.57 -6.52 -1.52
CA GLN A 28 -5.76 -7.73 -1.36
C GLN A 28 -5.26 -8.29 -2.70
N TYR A 29 -6.16 -8.44 -3.69
CA TYR A 29 -5.79 -8.95 -5.02
C TYR A 29 -5.43 -7.84 -6.02
N GLY A 30 -5.77 -6.59 -5.70
CA GLY A 30 -5.52 -5.45 -6.55
C GLY A 30 -4.03 -5.25 -6.80
N TRP A 31 -3.22 -5.29 -5.73
CA TRP A 31 -1.76 -5.20 -5.81
C TRP A 31 -1.16 -6.27 -6.72
N GLU A 32 -1.48 -7.55 -6.48
CA GLU A 32 -1.02 -8.67 -7.31
C GLU A 32 -1.37 -8.45 -8.79
N THR A 33 -2.62 -8.07 -9.07
CA THR A 33 -3.10 -7.89 -10.44
C THR A 33 -2.34 -6.79 -11.19
N ILE A 34 -2.09 -5.64 -10.56
CA ILE A 34 -1.39 -4.54 -11.23
C ILE A 34 0.12 -4.79 -11.31
N THR A 35 0.69 -5.42 -10.27
CA THR A 35 2.12 -5.71 -10.22
C THR A 35 2.53 -6.84 -11.15
N GLU A 36 1.60 -7.71 -11.57
CA GLU A 36 1.89 -8.66 -12.65
C GLU A 36 2.18 -7.93 -13.97
N ALA A 37 1.43 -6.87 -14.32
CA ALA A 37 1.76 -6.06 -15.49
C ALA A 37 3.09 -5.30 -15.32
N LEU A 38 3.36 -4.79 -14.11
CA LEU A 38 4.63 -4.16 -13.74
C LEU A 38 5.81 -5.11 -13.93
N LYS A 39 5.66 -6.37 -13.53
CA LYS A 39 6.68 -7.40 -13.66
C LYS A 39 7.01 -7.71 -15.12
N GLN A 40 5.99 -7.78 -15.97
CA GLN A 40 6.17 -8.16 -17.38
C GLN A 40 6.71 -7.01 -18.26
N GLY A 41 6.47 -5.75 -17.91
CA GLY A 41 6.83 -4.63 -18.79
C GLY A 41 7.04 -3.29 -18.09
N GLY A 42 7.38 -3.30 -16.81
CA GLY A 42 7.64 -2.09 -16.03
C GLY A 42 6.40 -1.21 -15.83
N ILE A 43 6.65 -0.01 -15.32
CA ILE A 43 5.59 0.97 -14.99
C ILE A 43 4.79 1.32 -16.25
N THR A 44 5.45 1.40 -17.41
CA THR A 44 4.80 1.67 -18.70
C THR A 44 3.69 0.66 -18.99
N LEU A 45 3.99 -0.65 -18.93
CA LEU A 45 2.98 -1.67 -19.21
C LEU A 45 1.87 -1.68 -18.14
N MET A 46 2.20 -1.42 -16.88
CA MET A 46 1.21 -1.28 -15.81
C MET A 46 0.23 -0.14 -16.10
N MET A 47 0.73 1.05 -16.44
CA MET A 47 -0.09 2.22 -16.78
C MET A 47 -0.88 2.03 -18.07
N ASP A 48 -0.35 1.29 -19.05
CA ASP A 48 -1.04 0.96 -20.30
C ASP A 48 -2.26 0.05 -20.13
N ARG A 49 -2.46 -0.55 -18.94
CA ARG A 49 -3.69 -1.27 -18.60
C ARG A 49 -4.87 -0.35 -18.29
N LEU A 50 -4.63 0.94 -18.08
CA LEU A 50 -5.66 1.95 -17.80
C LEU A 50 -6.24 2.53 -19.08
N SER A 51 -7.51 2.97 -19.02
CA SER A 51 -8.04 3.89 -20.03
C SER A 51 -7.25 5.19 -20.03
N ASN A 52 -7.26 5.94 -21.14
CA ASN A 52 -6.50 7.19 -21.26
C ASN A 52 -6.86 8.20 -20.15
N SER A 53 -8.15 8.33 -19.80
CA SER A 53 -8.59 9.22 -18.71
C SER A 53 -8.07 8.75 -17.34
N ALA A 54 -8.10 7.45 -17.08
CA ALA A 54 -7.60 6.91 -15.81
C ALA A 54 -6.07 6.97 -15.73
N LYS A 55 -5.35 6.82 -16.85
CA LYS A 55 -3.90 6.96 -16.95
C LYS A 55 -3.45 8.37 -16.57
N LEU A 56 -4.11 9.40 -17.10
CA LEU A 56 -3.83 10.79 -16.74
C LEU A 56 -4.06 11.03 -15.23
N ARG A 57 -5.19 10.56 -14.69
CA ARG A 57 -5.47 10.73 -13.26
C ARG A 57 -4.48 9.98 -12.36
N ALA A 58 -4.09 8.77 -12.75
CA ALA A 58 -3.10 7.99 -12.01
C ALA A 58 -1.73 8.68 -12.02
N PHE A 59 -1.34 9.28 -13.15
CA PHE A 59 -0.10 10.07 -13.25
C PHE A 59 -0.12 11.32 -12.36
N GLU A 60 -1.21 12.10 -12.38
CA GLU A 60 -1.37 13.27 -11.50
C GLU A 60 -1.24 12.90 -10.03
N LEU A 61 -1.96 11.85 -9.60
CA LEU A 61 -1.89 11.34 -8.23
C LEU A 61 -0.48 10.87 -7.86
N ALA A 62 0.23 10.21 -8.77
CA ALA A 62 1.59 9.75 -8.51
C ALA A 62 2.56 10.92 -8.30
N GLU A 63 2.43 12.00 -9.08
CA GLU A 63 3.26 13.20 -8.89
C GLU A 63 2.93 13.94 -7.59
N GLU A 64 1.65 14.07 -7.24
CA GLU A 64 1.23 14.63 -5.94
C GLU A 64 1.79 13.80 -4.77
N ILE A 65 1.65 12.48 -4.81
CA ILE A 65 2.13 11.57 -3.76
C ILE A 65 3.66 11.64 -3.62
N LYS A 66 4.39 11.68 -4.75
CA LYS A 66 5.86 11.81 -4.73
C LYS A 66 6.29 13.10 -4.05
N GLN A 67 5.61 14.22 -4.32
CA GLN A 67 5.93 15.50 -3.69
C GLN A 67 5.66 15.48 -2.18
N GLU A 68 4.49 14.99 -1.76
CA GLU A 68 4.11 14.93 -0.34
C GLU A 68 5.01 13.98 0.48
N LEU A 69 5.44 12.87 -0.12
CA LEU A 69 6.23 11.84 0.57
C LEU A 69 7.75 12.02 0.43
N ASP A 70 8.23 12.94 -0.41
CA ASP A 70 9.66 13.13 -0.71
C ASP A 70 10.51 13.27 0.56
N PHE A 71 10.06 14.11 1.51
CA PHE A 71 10.74 14.29 2.79
C PHE A 71 10.83 13.00 3.60
N LEU A 72 9.75 12.22 3.67
CA LEU A 72 9.70 11.00 4.46
C LEU A 72 10.67 9.94 3.90
N PHE A 73 10.73 9.80 2.57
CA PHE A 73 11.65 8.86 1.92
C PHE A 73 13.11 9.28 2.08
N LYS A 74 13.40 10.58 1.95
CA LYS A 74 14.75 11.12 2.20
C LYS A 74 15.17 10.88 3.64
N LYS A 75 14.33 11.21 4.61
CA LYS A 75 14.60 10.94 6.03
C LYS A 75 14.90 9.46 6.27
N HIS A 76 14.10 8.55 5.71
CA HIS A 76 14.32 7.12 5.88
C HIS A 76 15.68 6.68 5.32
N MET A 77 16.07 7.20 4.15
CA MET A 77 17.39 6.94 3.58
C MET A 77 18.52 7.56 4.40
N ASP A 78 18.35 8.78 4.92
CA ASP A 78 19.34 9.44 5.78
C ASP A 78 19.56 8.66 7.08
N ASP A 79 18.49 8.16 7.71
CA ASP A 79 18.56 7.32 8.90
C ASP A 79 19.26 5.97 8.60
N ILE A 80 19.07 5.40 7.41
CA ILE A 80 19.78 4.19 6.98
C ILE A 80 21.27 4.46 6.80
N ILE A 81 21.63 5.50 6.05
CA ILE A 81 23.02 5.81 5.69
C ILE A 81 23.83 6.26 6.92
N SER A 82 23.20 7.00 7.84
CA SER A 82 23.84 7.41 9.10
C SER A 82 24.00 6.28 10.12
N GLY A 83 23.30 5.15 9.92
CA GLY A 83 23.25 4.04 10.87
C GLY A 83 22.25 4.23 12.02
N GLU A 84 21.49 5.32 12.02
CA GLU A 84 20.45 5.57 13.03
C GLU A 84 19.33 4.52 12.97
N PHE A 85 18.92 4.12 11.75
CA PHE A 85 17.91 3.09 11.55
C PHE A 85 18.30 1.77 12.21
N SER A 86 19.52 1.28 11.96
CA SER A 86 20.00 0.01 12.51
C SER A 86 20.25 0.09 14.01
N ARG A 87 20.76 1.24 14.51
CA ARG A 87 20.94 1.47 15.95
C ARG A 87 19.61 1.33 16.71
N VAL A 88 18.58 2.06 16.30
CA VAL A 88 17.25 2.03 16.95
C VAL A 88 16.62 0.63 16.85
N MET A 89 16.77 -0.06 15.72
CA MET A 89 16.26 -1.42 15.57
C MET A 89 16.96 -2.40 16.52
N MET A 90 18.28 -2.34 16.66
CA MET A 90 19.04 -3.20 17.57
C MET A 90 18.75 -2.89 19.05
N GLU A 91 18.42 -1.64 19.38
CA GLU A 91 17.94 -1.27 20.71
C GLU A 91 16.58 -1.92 21.02
N ASP A 92 15.68 -2.00 20.05
CA ASP A 92 14.42 -2.74 20.22
C ASP A 92 14.65 -4.25 20.40
N TRP A 93 15.60 -4.83 19.67
CA TRP A 93 15.98 -6.24 19.84
C TRP A 93 16.53 -6.51 21.25
N ALA A 94 17.39 -5.63 21.75
CA ALA A 94 17.92 -5.72 23.11
C ALA A 94 16.81 -5.55 24.18
N ASN A 95 15.72 -4.87 23.82
CA ASN A 95 14.52 -4.71 24.64
C ASN A 95 13.43 -5.78 24.37
N GLY A 96 13.79 -6.90 23.73
CA GLY A 96 12.88 -8.02 23.49
C GLY A 96 11.80 -7.73 22.44
N ASP A 97 12.14 -6.97 21.40
CA ASP A 97 11.26 -6.65 20.27
C ASP A 97 9.97 -5.91 20.66
N ALA A 98 10.01 -5.13 21.74
CA ALA A 98 8.82 -4.51 22.34
C ALA A 98 8.03 -3.65 21.32
N ASN A 99 8.71 -2.83 20.51
CA ASN A 99 8.05 -2.01 19.51
C ASN A 99 7.58 -2.85 18.32
N LEU A 100 8.41 -3.77 17.83
CA LEU A 100 8.05 -4.66 16.72
C LEU A 100 6.79 -5.47 17.03
N LEU A 101 6.72 -6.08 18.21
CA LEU A 101 5.57 -6.90 18.63
C LEU A 101 4.32 -6.05 18.81
N LYS A 102 4.45 -4.87 19.44
CA LYS A 102 3.35 -3.91 19.58
C LYS A 102 2.79 -3.50 18.21
N TRP A 103 3.64 -3.04 17.28
CA TRP A 103 3.19 -2.61 15.95
C TRP A 103 2.60 -3.75 15.13
N ARG A 104 3.12 -4.97 15.28
CA ARG A 104 2.55 -6.18 14.66
C ARG A 104 1.13 -6.45 15.18
N GLU A 105 0.93 -6.39 16.49
CA GLU A 105 -0.38 -6.56 17.11
C GLU A 105 -1.37 -5.48 16.68
N GLU A 106 -0.95 -4.21 16.69
CA GLU A 106 -1.76 -3.07 16.22
C GLU A 106 -2.14 -3.24 14.74
N THR A 107 -1.20 -3.67 13.90
CA THR A 107 -1.46 -3.95 12.47
C THR A 107 -2.51 -5.05 12.31
N GLY A 108 -2.39 -6.15 13.06
CA GLY A 108 -3.34 -7.27 13.03
C GLY A 108 -4.75 -6.93 13.50
N LYS A 109 -4.95 -5.78 14.15
CA LYS A 109 -6.25 -5.26 14.59
C LYS A 109 -6.86 -4.25 13.60
N THR A 110 -6.17 -3.89 12.53
CA THR A 110 -6.69 -2.94 11.54
C THR A 110 -7.91 -3.51 10.82
N GLY A 111 -8.77 -2.61 10.29
CA GLY A 111 -9.95 -3.02 9.53
C GLY A 111 -9.60 -3.86 8.30
N PHE A 112 -8.48 -3.53 7.62
CA PHE A 112 -7.98 -4.30 6.48
C PHE A 112 -7.53 -5.71 6.89
N GLU A 113 -6.90 -5.92 8.05
CA GLU A 113 -6.49 -7.27 8.48
C GLU A 113 -7.66 -8.11 9.02
N THR A 114 -8.72 -7.47 9.53
CA THR A 114 -9.84 -8.13 10.22
C THR A 114 -11.13 -8.23 9.39
N HIS A 115 -11.14 -7.78 8.13
CA HIS A 115 -12.32 -7.85 7.28
C HIS A 115 -12.79 -9.30 7.03
N GLN A 116 -14.10 -9.48 6.83
CA GLN A 116 -14.65 -10.79 6.47
C GLN A 116 -14.18 -11.19 5.06
N LYS A 117 -13.49 -12.32 4.94
CA LYS A 117 -13.03 -12.85 3.65
C LYS A 117 -14.23 -13.32 2.83
N GLN A 118 -14.46 -12.71 1.66
CA GLN A 118 -15.38 -13.24 0.65
C GLN A 118 -14.73 -14.37 -0.14
N THR A 119 -15.46 -15.47 -0.34
CA THR A 119 -15.06 -16.59 -1.21
C THR A 119 -14.89 -16.13 -2.67
N GLU A 120 -13.99 -16.80 -3.38
CA GLU A 120 -13.42 -16.40 -4.68
C GLU A 120 -14.47 -16.06 -5.76
N SER A 121 -14.29 -14.90 -6.41
CA SER A 121 -14.76 -14.61 -7.77
C SER A 121 -13.92 -13.44 -8.32
N LYS A 122 -13.17 -13.66 -9.40
CA LYS A 122 -12.25 -12.65 -9.96
C LYS A 122 -13.05 -11.59 -10.72
N SER A 123 -12.98 -10.32 -10.29
CA SER A 123 -13.49 -9.17 -11.06
C SER A 123 -12.36 -8.16 -11.25
N ALA A 124 -11.86 -8.04 -12.48
CA ALA A 124 -10.77 -7.16 -12.86
C ALA A 124 -11.33 -5.90 -13.53
N SER A 125 -11.74 -4.87 -12.77
CA SER A 125 -12.15 -3.59 -13.39
C SER A 125 -12.08 -2.31 -12.53
N LYS A 126 -11.53 -2.30 -11.29
CA LYS A 126 -11.66 -1.10 -10.41
C LYS A 126 -10.43 -0.77 -9.54
N ASN A 127 -9.22 -0.66 -10.13
CA ASN A 127 -7.95 -0.49 -9.38
C ASN A 127 -7.22 0.85 -9.62
N ILE A 128 -7.95 1.97 -9.85
CA ILE A 128 -7.29 3.27 -10.16
C ILE A 128 -6.46 3.80 -8.97
N LEU A 129 -6.99 3.72 -7.75
CA LEU A 129 -6.30 4.22 -6.55
C LEU A 129 -5.05 3.39 -6.22
N ILE A 130 -5.13 2.07 -6.42
CA ILE A 130 -4.03 1.13 -6.17
C ILE A 130 -2.88 1.33 -7.17
N MET A 131 -3.16 1.82 -8.38
CA MET A 131 -2.12 2.07 -9.40
C MET A 131 -1.27 3.33 -9.17
N ALA A 132 -1.76 4.27 -8.37
CA ALA A 132 -1.05 5.50 -8.06
C ALA A 132 -0.26 5.44 -6.74
N CYS A 133 -0.57 4.46 -5.88
CA CYS A 133 0.09 4.22 -4.60
C CYS A 133 1.20 3.17 -4.70
#